data_AF-A0A6M1ZK25-F1
#
_entry.id   AF-A0A6M1ZK25-F1
#
_cell.length_a   1.000
_cell.length_b   1.000
_cell.length_c   1.000
_cell.angle_alpha   90.00
_cell.angle_beta   90.00
_cell.angle_gamma   90.00
#
_symmetry.space_group_name_H-M   'P 1'
#
loop_
_entity.id
_entity.type
_entity.pdbx_description
1 polymer ?
#
loop_
_entity_poly.entity_id
_entity_poly.type
_entity_poly.pdbx_seq_one_letter_code
_entity_poly.pdbx_strand_id
1 'polypeptide(L)' 'MRILITGSSGRIGNAVASSLKDKHSVIGIDINPGEHTTYQLK' A
#
# COMPACT_ATOMS: atom_id res chain seq x y z
N MET A 1 12.94 3.77 -6.19
CA MET A 1 12.35 4.90 -5.42
C MET A 1 11.46 4.36 -4.31
N ARG A 2 11.22 5.12 -3.24
CA ARG A 2 10.26 4.74 -2.17
C ARG A 2 8.94 5.46 -2.38
N ILE A 3 7.83 4.75 -2.27
CA ILE A 3 6.48 5.26 -2.52
C ILE A 3 5.62 4.95 -1.30
N LEU A 4 4.95 5.97 -0.77
CA LEU A 4 3.94 5.85 0.27
C LEU A 4 2.55 5.81 -0.36
N ILE A 5 1.74 4.80 -0.03
CA ILE A 5 0.37 4.66 -0.48
C ILE A 5 -0.57 4.65 0.73
N THR A 6 -1.42 5.66 0.83
CA THR A 6 -2.50 5.72 1.83
C THR A 6 -3.76 5.07 1.27
N GLY A 7 -4.53 4.38 2.12
CA GLY A 7 -5.67 3.60 1.65
C GLY A 7 -5.24 2.31 0.92
N SER A 8 -4.11 1.72 1.32
CA SER A 8 -3.48 0.58 0.63
C SER A 8 -4.31 -0.71 0.64
N SER A 9 -5.29 -0.82 1.53
CA SER A 9 -6.23 -1.95 1.57
C SER A 9 -7.46 -1.74 0.68
N GLY A 10 -7.70 -0.50 0.22
CA GLY A 10 -8.76 -0.17 -0.72
C GLY A 10 -8.49 -0.66 -2.14
N ARG A 11 -9.54 -0.75 -2.97
CA ARG A 11 -9.43 -1.28 -4.36
C ARG A 11 -8.35 -0.58 -5.19
N ILE A 12 -8.31 0.75 -5.12
CA ILE A 12 -7.35 1.55 -5.88
C ILE A 12 -5.95 1.44 -5.28
N GLY A 13 -5.82 1.64 -3.97
CA GLY A 13 -4.53 1.57 -3.28
C GLY A 13 -3.87 0.20 -3.46
N ASN A 14 -4.65 -0.87 -3.39
CA ASN A 14 -4.18 -2.23 -3.62
C ASN A 14 -3.68 -2.41 -5.06
N ALA A 15 -4.48 -2.04 -6.07
CA ALA A 15 -4.09 -2.16 -7.49
C ALA A 15 -2.82 -1.35 -7.84
N VAL A 16 -2.71 -0.14 -7.29
CA VAL A 16 -1.53 0.72 -7.47
C VAL A 16 -0.30 0.10 -6.79
N ALA A 17 -0.44 -0.38 -5.56
CA ALA A 17 0.65 -1.03 -4.83
C ALA A 17 1.12 -2.30 -5.55
N SER A 18 0.19 -3.15 -6.03
CA SER A 18 0.52 -4.36 -6.80
C SER A 18 1.31 -4.04 -8.06
N SER A 19 0.94 -2.96 -8.77
CA SER A 19 1.60 -2.58 -10.02
C SER A 19 3.00 -1.98 -9.83
N LEU A 20 3.29 -1.44 -8.64
CA LEU A 20 4.53 -0.72 -8.37
C LEU A 20 5.57 -1.54 -7.59
N LYS A 21 5.14 -2.58 -6.85
CA LYS A 21 5.99 -3.33 -5.91
C LYS A 21 7.24 -3.96 -6.53
N ASP A 22 7.17 -4.37 -7.80
CA ASP A 22 8.30 -5.05 -8.46
C ASP A 22 9.44 -4.09 -8.86
N LYS A 23 9.15 -2.79 -8.93
CA LYS A 23 10.10 -1.75 -9.38
C LYS A 23 10.42 -0.72 -8.30
N HIS A 24 9.62 -0.68 -7.23
CA HIS A 24 9.68 0.33 -6.19
C HIS A 24 9.49 -0.30 -4.82
N SER A 25 10.12 0.29 -3.81
CA SER A 25 9.81 -0.06 -2.42
C SER A 25 8.53 0.67 -2.04
N VAL A 26 7.45 -0.08 -1.85
CA VAL A 26 6.13 0.43 -1.50
C VAL A 26 5.92 0.30 0.01
N ILE A 27 5.45 1.38 0.64
CA ILE A 27 4.99 1.40 2.03
C ILE A 27 3.50 1.71 1.98
N GLY A 28 2.66 0.77 2.45
CA GLY A 28 1.21 0.97 2.52
C GLY A 28 0.75 1.35 3.92
N ILE A 29 -0.17 2.31 3.99
CA ILE A 29 -0.86 2.72 5.21
C ILE A 29 -2.37 2.62 4.98
N ASP A 30 -3.07 1.97 5.90
CA ASP A 30 -4.53 1.90 5.89
C ASP A 30 -5.07 1.73 7.32
N ILE A 31 -6.36 1.98 7.53
CA ILE A 31 -7.05 1.66 8.79
C ILE A 31 -7.31 0.15 8.92
N ASN A 32 -7.48 -0.55 7.80
CA ASN A 32 -7.75 -1.98 7.76
C ASN A 32 -6.50 -2.75 7.32
N PRO A 33 -6.28 -4.00 7.78
CA PRO A 33 -5.25 -4.86 7.22
C PRO A 33 -5.49 -5.14 5.73
N GLY A 34 -4.40 -5.37 4.99
CA GLY A 34 -4.45 -5.71 3.56
C GLY A 34 -3.10 -6.21 3.06
N GLU A 35 -3.08 -6.84 1.88
CA GLU A 35 -1.88 -7.45 1.27
C GLU A 35 -0.71 -6.48 1.19
N HIS A 36 -0.99 -5.20 0.93
CA HIS A 36 0.01 -4.17 0.74
C HIS A 36 0.11 -3.19 1.91
N THR A 37 -0.55 -3.48 3.03
CA THR A 37 -0.55 -2.61 4.21
C THR A 37 0.62 -2.96 5.12
N THR A 38 1.54 -2.01 5.27
CA THR A 38 2.73 -2.13 6.12
C THR A 38 2.49 -1.53 7.51
N TYR A 39 1.64 -0.51 7.61
CA TYR A 39 1.27 0.12 8.87
C TYR A 39 -0.24 0.34 8.96
N GLN A 40 -0.81 0.06 10.14
CA GLN A 40 -2.22 0.29 10.43
C GLN A 40 -2.39 1.58 11.23
N LEU A 41 -3.29 2.45 10.78
CA LEU A 41 -3.70 3.61 11.56
C LEU A 41 -4.62 3.14 12.69
N LYS A 42 -4.13 3.24 13.93
CA LYS A 42 -4.91 2.98 15.15
C LYS A 42 -5.94 4.08 15.39
#